data_AF-M4RC91-F1
#
_entry.id   AF-M4RC91-F1
#
_cell.length_a   1.000
_cell.length_b   1.000
_cell.length_c   1.000
_cell.angle_alpha   90.00
_cell.angle_beta   90.00
_cell.angle_gamma   90.00
#
_symmetry.space_group_name_H-M   'P 1'
#
loop_
_entity.id
_entity.type
_entity.pdbx_description
1 polymer ?
#
loop_
_entity_poly.entity_id
_entity_poly.type
_entity_poly.pdbx_seq_one_letter_code
_entity_poly.pdbx_strand_id
1 'polypeptide(L)'
;MHALNLGDRTSTPGDWHFSAMDWQHPMTLESGHSPFGDYGITPQDVPGHGVMPVASHIRACLDLIEQGLYGSAQGMRDDFIANPAYDREIMDQVWKLHTRRDWPQIDRFMGHEYLGRWLDYKQDRQHDTKARLMGHRTGHCDTP
;
A
#
# COMPACT_ATOMS: atom_id res chain seq x y z
N MET A 1 -9.91 -1.64 8.47
CA MET A 1 -9.58 -2.26 9.78
C MET A 1 -9.98 -3.75 9.81
N HIS A 2 -11.22 -4.12 9.49
CA HIS A 2 -11.68 -5.53 9.48
C HIS A 2 -10.82 -6.48 8.63
N ALA A 3 -10.42 -6.05 7.44
CA ALA A 3 -9.58 -6.85 6.53
C ALA A 3 -8.19 -7.19 7.12
N LEU A 4 -7.64 -6.37 8.02
CA LEU A 4 -6.39 -6.72 8.72
C LEU A 4 -6.57 -7.95 9.62
N ASN A 5 -7.79 -8.24 10.04
CA ASN A 5 -8.10 -9.32 10.96
C ASN A 5 -8.56 -10.60 10.24
N LEU A 6 -8.59 -10.62 8.91
CA LEU A 6 -9.03 -11.74 8.05
C LEU A 6 -7.88 -12.26 7.17
N GLY A 7 -8.06 -13.44 6.57
CA GLY A 7 -7.16 -13.96 5.54
C GLY A 7 -6.06 -14.88 6.03
N ASP A 8 -5.27 -15.36 5.06
CA ASP A 8 -4.13 -16.22 5.31
C ASP A 8 -3.00 -15.43 5.99
N ARG A 9 -2.64 -15.87 7.20
CA ARG A 9 -1.63 -15.25 8.04
C ARG A 9 -0.22 -15.83 7.86
N THR A 10 -0.03 -16.77 6.92
CA THR A 10 1.27 -17.44 6.71
C THR A 10 2.37 -16.49 6.24
N SER A 11 2.05 -15.51 5.39
CA SER A 11 3.04 -14.56 4.85
C SER A 11 3.01 -13.19 5.50
N THR A 12 1.94 -12.87 6.22
CA THR A 12 1.74 -11.57 6.89
C THR A 12 0.84 -11.82 8.10
N PRO A 13 1.22 -11.44 9.33
CA PRO A 13 0.45 -11.76 10.54
C PRO A 13 -0.91 -11.05 10.59
N GLY A 14 -1.04 -9.91 9.91
CA GLY A 14 -2.21 -9.05 10.01
C GLY A 14 -2.38 -8.48 11.41
N ASP A 15 -3.60 -8.06 11.70
CA ASP A 15 -4.05 -7.67 13.03
C ASP A 15 -4.67 -8.87 13.77
N TRP A 16 -4.56 -8.86 15.10
CA TRP A 16 -4.83 -10.00 15.99
C TRP A 16 -6.10 -9.78 16.84
N HIS A 17 -6.90 -8.78 16.50
CA HIS A 17 -8.10 -8.37 17.21
C HIS A 17 -9.40 -8.95 16.61
N PHE A 18 -9.34 -10.07 15.86
CA PHE A 18 -10.51 -10.67 15.18
C PHE A 18 -11.75 -10.81 16.07
N SER A 19 -11.58 -11.27 17.31
CA SER A 19 -12.70 -11.47 18.25
C SER A 19 -13.30 -10.16 18.78
N ALA A 20 -12.59 -9.05 18.65
CA ALA A 20 -13.02 -7.73 19.11
C ALA A 20 -13.67 -6.89 18.00
N MET A 21 -13.68 -7.39 16.76
CA MET A 21 -14.25 -6.68 15.62
C MET A 21 -15.79 -6.74 15.62
N ASP A 22 -16.43 -5.63 15.29
CA ASP A 22 -17.86 -5.62 14.96
C ASP A 22 -18.07 -6.19 13.55
N TRP A 23 -18.29 -7.51 13.48
CA TRP A 23 -18.61 -8.19 12.23
C TRP A 23 -20.02 -7.94 11.72
N GLN A 24 -20.93 -7.33 12.51
CA GLN A 24 -22.27 -7.01 12.02
C GLN A 24 -22.23 -5.83 11.05
N HIS A 25 -21.29 -4.91 11.24
CA HIS A 25 -21.10 -3.73 10.40
C HIS A 25 -19.64 -3.64 9.90
N PRO A 26 -19.22 -4.54 8.98
CA PRO A 26 -17.88 -4.51 8.44
C PRO A 26 -17.66 -3.22 7.64
N MET A 27 -16.47 -2.64 7.77
CA MET A 27 -16.08 -1.49 6.95
C MET A 27 -15.98 -1.93 5.49
N THR A 28 -16.66 -1.21 4.60
CA THR A 28 -16.64 -1.43 3.15
C THR A 28 -16.10 -0.19 2.43
N LEU A 29 -15.38 -0.40 1.33
CA LEU A 29 -14.79 0.64 0.49
C LEU A 29 -14.98 0.25 -0.99
N GLU A 30 -15.23 1.25 -1.83
CA GLU A 30 -15.37 1.07 -3.28
C GLU A 30 -14.00 1.07 -3.97
N SER A 31 -13.60 -0.06 -4.55
CA SER A 31 -12.28 -0.22 -5.18
C SER A 31 -12.11 0.61 -6.46
N GLY A 32 -13.19 0.83 -7.21
CA GLY A 32 -13.18 1.51 -8.51
C GLY A 32 -12.75 2.97 -8.49
N HIS A 33 -12.76 3.61 -7.31
CA HIS A 33 -12.28 4.98 -7.12
C HIS A 33 -10.90 5.07 -6.46
N SER A 34 -10.37 3.95 -5.96
CA SER A 34 -9.06 3.91 -5.33
C SER A 34 -7.95 3.90 -6.39
N PRO A 35 -6.84 4.64 -6.20
CA PRO A 35 -5.63 4.54 -7.01
C PRO A 35 -5.04 3.12 -7.07
N PHE A 36 -5.43 2.23 -6.16
CA PHE A 36 -4.99 0.84 -6.13
C PHE A 36 -5.88 -0.10 -6.97
N GLY A 37 -7.06 0.34 -7.44
CA GLY A 37 -8.01 -0.50 -8.17
C GLY A 37 -8.39 -1.73 -7.36
N ASP A 38 -8.33 -2.92 -7.97
CA ASP A 38 -8.63 -4.21 -7.30
C ASP A 38 -7.40 -4.90 -6.70
N TYR A 39 -6.24 -4.22 -6.67
CA TYR A 39 -5.02 -4.79 -6.12
C TYR A 39 -5.23 -5.35 -4.71
N GLY A 40 -4.82 -6.60 -4.50
CA GLY A 40 -4.91 -7.29 -3.22
C GLY A 40 -6.32 -7.65 -2.77
N ILE A 41 -7.35 -7.51 -3.60
CA ILE A 41 -8.72 -7.93 -3.25
C ILE A 41 -8.92 -9.39 -3.65
N THR A 42 -9.39 -10.21 -2.71
CA THR A 42 -9.64 -11.65 -2.91
C THR A 42 -10.93 -12.06 -2.22
N PRO A 43 -11.66 -13.06 -2.76
CA PRO A 43 -12.85 -13.58 -2.10
C PRO A 43 -12.47 -14.31 -0.80
N GLN A 44 -13.11 -13.96 0.31
CA GLN A 44 -12.94 -14.62 1.60
C GLN A 44 -14.25 -14.71 2.37
N ASP A 45 -14.35 -15.69 3.27
CA ASP A 45 -15.50 -15.83 4.15
C ASP A 45 -15.45 -14.77 5.27
N VAL A 46 -16.52 -13.97 5.36
CA VAL A 46 -16.67 -12.90 6.36
C VAL A 46 -17.72 -13.32 7.37
N PRO A 47 -17.42 -13.31 8.68
CA PRO A 47 -18.35 -13.74 9.72
C PRO A 47 -19.71 -13.03 9.63
N GLY A 48 -20.78 -13.80 9.43
CA GLY A 48 -22.15 -13.28 9.32
C GLY A 48 -22.55 -12.76 7.95
N HIS A 49 -21.64 -12.71 6.96
CA HIS A 49 -21.91 -12.19 5.61
C HIS A 49 -21.58 -13.16 4.48
N GLY A 50 -20.88 -14.26 4.78
CA GLY A 50 -20.47 -15.24 3.78
C GLY A 50 -19.29 -14.75 2.93
N VAL A 51 -19.14 -15.32 1.74
CA VAL A 51 -18.00 -14.99 0.86
C VAL A 51 -18.16 -13.59 0.25
N MET A 52 -17.20 -12.72 0.52
CA MET A 52 -17.16 -11.34 0.03
C MET A 52 -15.76 -10.98 -0.52
N PRO A 53 -15.63 -9.93 -1.36
CA PRO A 53 -14.34 -9.36 -1.69
C PRO A 53 -13.69 -8.72 -0.45
N VAL A 54 -12.49 -9.19 -0.11
CA VAL A 54 -11.73 -8.75 1.08
C VAL A 54 -10.33 -8.32 0.67
N ALA A 55 -9.90 -7.16 1.17
CA ALA A 55 -8.54 -6.67 1.01
C ALA A 55 -7.53 -7.59 1.74
N SER A 56 -6.38 -7.84 1.11
CA SER A 56 -5.20 -8.40 1.79
C SER A 56 -4.70 -7.45 2.87
N HIS A 57 -3.82 -7.90 3.76
CA HIS A 57 -3.24 -7.03 4.77
C HIS A 57 -2.50 -5.83 4.16
N ILE A 58 -1.76 -6.03 3.06
CA ILE A 58 -1.11 -4.93 2.34
C ILE A 58 -2.17 -3.95 1.85
N ARG A 59 -3.21 -4.45 1.17
CA ARG A 59 -4.25 -3.58 0.63
C ARG A 59 -4.98 -2.81 1.74
N ALA A 60 -5.29 -3.45 2.85
CA ALA A 60 -5.92 -2.81 4.00
C ALA A 60 -5.05 -1.68 4.58
N CYS A 61 -3.73 -1.84 4.67
CA CYS A 61 -2.82 -0.77 5.08
C CYS A 61 -2.81 0.38 4.06
N LEU A 62 -2.79 0.07 2.76
CA LEU A 62 -2.84 1.08 1.69
C LEU A 62 -4.13 1.90 1.75
N ASP A 63 -5.27 1.27 1.99
CA ASP A 63 -6.55 1.95 2.15
C ASP A 63 -6.56 2.89 3.37
N LEU A 64 -5.89 2.51 4.47
CA LEU A 64 -5.72 3.38 5.64
C LEU A 64 -4.85 4.59 5.33
N ILE A 65 -3.75 4.41 4.59
CA ILE A 65 -2.89 5.51 4.12
C ILE A 65 -3.67 6.46 3.20
N GLU A 66 -4.44 5.92 2.24
CA GLU A 66 -5.23 6.70 1.28
C GLU A 66 -6.28 7.58 1.98
N GLN A 67 -6.88 7.08 3.06
CA GLN A 67 -7.86 7.78 3.89
C GLN A 67 -7.22 8.73 4.92
N GLY A 68 -5.88 8.80 5.01
CA GLY A 68 -5.17 9.62 5.99
C GLY A 68 -5.24 9.09 7.43
N LEU A 69 -5.60 7.81 7.62
CA LEU A 69 -5.74 7.14 8.91
C LEU A 69 -4.40 6.58 9.40
N TYR A 70 -3.36 7.42 9.46
CA TYR A 70 -1.98 7.01 9.77
C TYR A 70 -1.83 6.36 11.15
N GLY A 71 -2.59 6.79 12.15
CA GLY A 71 -2.54 6.18 13.48
C GLY A 71 -3.05 4.73 13.51
N SER A 72 -3.98 4.38 12.61
CA SER A 72 -4.45 3.01 12.45
C SER A 72 -3.52 2.15 11.58
N ALA A 73 -2.69 2.78 10.75
CA ALA A 73 -1.68 2.10 9.93
C ALA A 73 -0.31 2.04 10.60
N GLN A 74 -0.14 2.68 11.77
CA GLN A 74 1.13 2.71 12.48
C GLN A 74 1.57 1.30 12.85
N GLY A 75 2.86 1.01 12.65
CA GLY A 75 3.42 -0.33 12.83
C GLY A 75 3.16 -1.25 11.64
N MET A 76 2.60 -0.77 10.52
CA MET A 76 2.27 -1.63 9.37
C MET A 76 3.44 -2.51 8.93
N ARG A 77 4.67 -1.99 8.94
CA ARG A 77 5.82 -2.76 8.46
C ARG A 77 6.14 -3.92 9.39
N ASP A 78 6.20 -3.67 10.70
CA ASP A 78 6.73 -4.61 11.67
C ASP A 78 5.63 -5.48 12.33
N ASP A 79 4.40 -4.95 12.44
CA ASP A 79 3.28 -5.60 13.14
C ASP A 79 2.28 -6.25 12.20
N PHE A 80 1.84 -5.59 11.12
CA PHE A 80 0.78 -6.11 10.24
C PHE A 80 1.31 -6.90 9.06
N ILE A 81 2.36 -6.38 8.42
CA ILE A 81 3.00 -7.03 7.28
C ILE A 81 4.09 -7.98 7.77
N ALA A 82 4.97 -7.52 8.66
CA ALA A 82 6.05 -8.28 9.29
C ALA A 82 6.87 -9.16 8.32
N ASN A 83 6.93 -8.76 7.05
CA ASN A 83 7.55 -9.54 5.99
C ASN A 83 8.23 -8.58 4.99
N PRO A 84 9.56 -8.46 5.05
CA PRO A 84 10.31 -7.50 4.25
C PRO A 84 10.31 -7.82 2.75
N ALA A 85 9.86 -9.01 2.33
CA ALA A 85 9.73 -9.35 0.92
C ALA A 85 8.70 -8.44 0.20
N TYR A 86 7.76 -7.87 0.95
CA TYR A 86 6.71 -7.00 0.41
C TYR A 86 7.08 -5.52 0.40
N ASP A 87 8.22 -5.10 0.98
CA ASP A 87 8.58 -3.69 1.11
C ASP A 87 8.55 -2.96 -0.24
N ARG A 88 9.18 -3.54 -1.27
CA ARG A 88 9.23 -2.91 -2.60
C ARG A 88 7.84 -2.78 -3.22
N GLU A 89 7.03 -3.83 -3.13
CA GLU A 89 5.65 -3.84 -3.63
C GLU A 89 4.80 -2.77 -2.94
N ILE A 90 4.90 -2.67 -1.60
CA ILE A 90 4.19 -1.66 -0.82
C ILE A 90 4.62 -0.26 -1.24
N MET A 91 5.93 -0.01 -1.37
CA MET A 91 6.46 1.28 -1.79
C MET A 91 6.02 1.66 -3.21
N ASP A 92 5.95 0.69 -4.12
CA ASP A 92 5.44 0.89 -5.48
C ASP A 92 3.96 1.28 -5.49
N GLN A 93 3.15 0.66 -4.62
CA GLN A 93 1.75 1.04 -4.45
C GLN A 93 1.60 2.43 -3.84
N VAL A 94 2.29 2.72 -2.73
CA VAL A 94 2.23 4.05 -2.08
C VAL A 94 2.70 5.15 -3.03
N TRP A 95 3.68 4.88 -3.89
CA TRP A 95 4.13 5.86 -4.88
C TRP A 95 3.04 6.26 -5.88
N LYS A 96 1.98 5.47 -6.10
CA LYS A 96 0.84 5.90 -6.91
C LYS A 96 0.17 7.17 -6.36
N LEU A 97 0.36 7.47 -5.08
CA LEU A 97 -0.15 8.65 -4.39
C LEU A 97 0.76 9.89 -4.48
N HIS A 98 1.94 9.80 -5.13
CA HIS A 98 2.97 10.85 -5.06
C HIS A 98 2.58 12.24 -5.61
N THR A 99 1.52 12.31 -6.41
CA THR A 99 1.00 13.58 -6.97
C THR A 99 -0.12 14.20 -6.13
N ARG A 100 -0.56 13.53 -5.06
CA ARG A 100 -1.63 14.04 -4.19
C ARG A 100 -1.15 15.23 -3.36
N ARG A 101 -2.10 16.08 -2.97
CA ARG A 101 -1.84 17.28 -2.15
C ARG A 101 -1.33 16.95 -0.75
N ASP A 102 -1.74 15.80 -0.21
CA ASP A 102 -1.34 15.26 1.09
C ASP A 102 -0.09 14.36 1.02
N TRP A 103 0.63 14.36 -0.10
CA TRP A 103 1.87 13.62 -0.24
C TRP A 103 2.89 13.86 0.88
N PRO A 104 3.13 15.09 1.39
CA PRO A 104 4.07 15.29 2.49
C PRO A 104 3.75 14.49 3.76
N GLN A 105 2.46 14.26 4.04
CA GLN A 105 2.01 13.44 5.18
C GLN A 105 2.27 11.96 4.91
N ILE A 106 1.97 11.49 3.71
CA ILE A 106 2.23 10.12 3.26
C ILE A 106 3.74 9.83 3.28
N ASP A 107 4.55 10.72 2.72
CA ASP A 107 6.01 10.61 2.66
C ASP A 107 6.63 10.57 4.07
N ARG A 108 6.11 11.39 4.98
CA ARG A 108 6.50 11.37 6.39
C ARG A 108 6.12 10.05 7.06
N PHE A 109 4.90 9.56 6.85
CA PHE A 109 4.45 8.30 7.43
C PHE A 109 5.33 7.13 6.95
N MET A 110 5.54 7.01 5.64
CA MET A 110 6.43 5.99 5.07
C MET A 110 7.87 6.10 5.57
N GLY A 111 8.36 7.33 5.78
CA GLY A 111 9.67 7.56 6.36
C GLY A 111 9.81 7.07 7.81
N HIS A 112 8.73 7.07 8.60
CA HIS A 112 8.75 6.50 9.95
C HIS A 112 8.64 4.96 9.92
N GLU A 113 7.76 4.42 9.07
CA GLU A 113 7.53 2.97 8.99
C GLU A 113 8.74 2.23 8.36
N TYR A 114 9.28 2.75 7.26
CA TYR A 114 10.29 2.05 6.45
C TYR A 114 11.70 2.65 6.55
N LEU A 115 11.86 3.78 7.23
CA LEU A 115 13.16 4.39 7.55
C LEU A 115 14.06 4.52 6.29
N GLY A 116 15.31 4.05 6.39
CA GLY A 116 16.30 4.12 5.29
C GLY A 116 15.83 3.45 4.01
N ARG A 117 15.02 2.38 4.08
CA ARG A 117 14.52 1.68 2.89
C ARG A 117 13.64 2.57 2.02
N TRP A 118 12.86 3.45 2.65
CA TRP A 118 12.06 4.44 1.92
C TRP A 118 12.91 5.50 1.25
N LEU A 119 14.00 5.93 1.90
CA LEU A 119 14.95 6.89 1.32
C LEU A 119 15.64 6.30 0.10
N ASP A 120 16.16 5.07 0.22
CA ASP A 120 16.81 4.34 -0.88
C ASP A 120 15.85 4.17 -2.06
N TYR A 121 14.62 3.74 -1.80
CA TYR A 121 13.58 3.61 -2.82
C TYR A 121 13.30 4.93 -3.57
N LYS A 122 13.18 6.05 -2.84
CA LYS A 122 12.97 7.37 -3.45
C LYS A 122 14.16 7.80 -4.30
N GLN A 123 15.38 7.49 -3.86
CA GLN A 123 16.59 7.79 -4.61
C GLN A 123 16.60 7.00 -5.94
N ASP A 124 16.33 5.69 -5.91
CA ASP A 124 16.22 4.86 -7.11
C ASP A 124 15.24 5.45 -8.13
N ARG A 125 14.02 5.80 -7.68
CA ARG A 125 12.97 6.37 -8.55
C ARG A 125 13.39 7.70 -9.20
N GLN A 126 14.16 8.52 -8.49
CA GLN A 126 14.68 9.78 -9.03
C GLN A 126 15.79 9.54 -10.05
N HIS A 127 16.66 8.53 -9.82
CA HIS A 127 17.67 8.12 -10.78
C HIS A 127 17.04 7.59 -12.07
N ASP A 128 16.03 6.71 -11.96
CA ASP A 128 15.30 6.16 -13.11
C ASP A 128 14.61 7.25 -13.93
N THR A 129 13.97 8.21 -13.25
CA THR A 129 13.29 9.34 -13.92
C THR A 129 14.29 10.21 -14.67
N LYS A 130 15.44 10.52 -14.06
CA LYS A 130 16.51 11.29 -14.71
C LYS A 130 17.12 10.54 -15.89
N ALA A 131 17.39 9.24 -15.74
CA ALA A 131 17.94 8.41 -16.81
C ALA A 131 16.97 8.34 -18.01
N ARG A 132 15.67 8.20 -17.76
CA ARG A 132 14.64 8.19 -18.81
C ARG A 132 14.51 9.54 -19.54
N LEU A 133 14.62 10.66 -18.81
CA LEU A 133 14.64 12.00 -19.42
C LEU A 133 15.90 12.26 -20.24
N MET A 134 17.06 11.73 -19.82
CA MET A 134 18.32 11.88 -20.56
C MET A 134 18.39 10.96 -21.80
N GLY A 135 17.81 9.76 -21.75
CA GLY A 135 17.74 8.83 -22.89
C GLY A 135 16.84 9.26 -24.05
N HIS A 136 15.95 10.25 -23.85
CA HIS A 136 15.11 10.82 -24.91
C HIS A 136 15.75 12.00 -25.67
N ARG A 137 16.97 12.44 -25.33
CA ARG A 137 17.64 13.57 -25.98
C ARG A 137 18.65 13.20 -27.08
N THR A 138 18.88 11.92 -27.38
CA THR A 138 19.90 11.47 -28.36
C THR A 138 19.33 11.03 -29.73
N GLY A 139 18.08 11.35 -30.05
CA GLY A 139 17.41 10.95 -31.29
C GLY A 139 17.19 12.09 -32.30
N HIS A 140 18.19 12.92 -32.59
CA HIS A 140 18.23 13.74 -33.81
C HIS A 140 19.68 14.01 -34.19
N CYS A 141 20.20 13.20 -35.11
CA CYS A 141 21.30 13.59 -35.97
C CYS A 141 20.78 13.39 -37.38
N ASP A 142 20.36 14.51 -37.96
CA ASP A 142 20.15 14.67 -39.39
C ASP A 142 21.38 14.14 -40.14
N THR A 143 21.13 13.36 -41.18
CA THR A 143 22.15 13.07 -42.19
C THR A 143 21.68 13.69 -43.52
N PRO A 144 22.62 14.26 -44.30
CA PRO A 144 22.35 15.28 -45.31
C PRO A 144 21.68 14.77 -46.59
#